data_AF-A0A968WJ87-F1
#
_entry.id   AF-A0A968WJ87-F1
#
_cell.length_a   1.000
_cell.length_b   1.000
_cell.length_c   1.000
_cell.angle_alpha   90.00
_cell.angle_beta   90.00
_cell.angle_gamma   90.00
#
_symmetry.space_group_name_H-M   'P 1'
#
loop_
_entity.id
_entity.type
_entity.pdbx_description
1 polymer ?
#
loop_
_entity_poly.entity_id
_entity_poly.type
_entity_poly.pdbx_seq_one_letter_code
_entity_poly.pdbx_strand_id
1 'polypeptide(L)' 'MKKIKLEILGLSSSQSQTGSFALVLGETEGNRRLPIIIGMFEAQAIAIEIEKIIPNRPMTHDLFKSFCQQLSL' A
#
# COMPACT_ATOMS: atom_id res chain seq x y z
N MET A 1 -18.56 -14.96 -8.87
CA MET A 1 -17.09 -15.09 -8.72
C MET A 1 -16.73 -15.12 -7.24
N LYS A 2 -15.86 -16.04 -6.81
CA LYS A 2 -15.37 -16.12 -5.42
C LYS A 2 -14.18 -15.17 -5.25
N LYS A 3 -14.27 -14.23 -4.31
CA LYS A 3 -13.18 -13.29 -3.98
C LYS A 3 -12.16 -13.98 -3.07
N ILE A 4 -10.90 -13.57 -3.17
CA ILE A 4 -9.81 -14.10 -2.35
C ILE A 4 -9.18 -12.94 -1.59
N LYS A 5 -8.98 -13.12 -0.28
CA LYS A 5 -8.36 -12.13 0.57
C LYS A 5 -6.85 -12.12 0.36
N LEU A 6 -6.30 -10.92 0.18
CA LEU A 6 -4.88 -10.68 0.04
C LEU A 6 -4.37 -9.83 1.20
N GLU A 7 -3.09 -9.98 1.51
CA GLU A 7 -2.35 -9.16 2.45
C GLU A 7 -1.05 -8.67 1.82
N ILE A 8 -0.50 -7.58 2.36
CA ILE A 8 0.78 -7.05 1.92
C ILE A 8 1.89 -7.88 2.56
N LEU A 9 2.68 -8.57 1.74
CA LEU A 9 3.85 -9.33 2.20
C LEU A 9 5.10 -8.46 2.31
N GLY A 10 5.19 -7.39 1.51
CA GLY A 10 6.30 -6.46 1.56
C GLY A 10 6.42 -5.58 0.32
N LEU A 11 7.40 -4.69 0.36
CA LEU A 11 7.70 -3.72 -0.67
C LEU A 11 9.21 -3.75 -0.98
N SER A 12 9.57 -3.80 -2.26
CA SER A 12 10.98 -3.81 -2.69
C SER A 12 11.24 -2.83 -3.83
N SER A 13 12.45 -2.30 -3.93
CA SER A 13 12.86 -1.46 -5.04
C SER A 13 12.97 -2.29 -6.32
N SER A 14 12.32 -1.86 -7.40
CA SER A 14 12.47 -2.52 -8.69
C SER A 14 13.82 -2.16 -9.31
N GLN A 15 14.66 -3.15 -9.60
CA GLN A 15 15.96 -2.92 -10.26
C GLN A 15 15.83 -2.58 -11.75
N SER A 16 14.67 -2.83 -12.36
CA SER A 16 14.46 -2.64 -13.81
C SER A 16 14.11 -1.21 -14.21
N GLN A 17 13.63 -0.38 -13.28
CA GLN A 17 13.20 0.99 -13.59
C GLN A 17 13.40 1.89 -12.38
N THR A 18 14.25 2.91 -12.53
CA THR A 18 14.55 3.89 -11.48
C THR A 18 13.26 4.60 -11.03
N GLY A 19 12.97 4.57 -9.73
CA GLY A 19 11.78 5.22 -9.16
C GLY A 19 10.53 4.33 -9.10
N SER A 20 10.61 3.06 -9.50
CA SER A 20 9.52 2.09 -9.40
C SER A 20 9.77 1.09 -8.26
N PHE A 21 8.69 0.67 -7.59
CA PHE A 21 8.71 -0.30 -6.49
C PHE A 21 7.76 -1.46 -6.79
N ALA A 22 8.12 -2.65 -6.32
CA ALA A 22 7.27 -3.83 -6.38
C ALA A 22 6.59 -4.03 -5.01
N LEU A 23 5.28 -3.91 -4.97
CA LEU A 23 4.43 -4.29 -3.85
C LEU A 23 4.02 -5.75 -4.03
N VAL A 24 4.37 -6.63 -3.09
CA VAL A 24 4.03 -8.04 -3.17
C VAL A 24 2.81 -8.31 -2.30
N LEU A 25 1.71 -8.73 -2.94
CA LEU A 25 0.51 -9.21 -2.25
C LEU A 25 0.54 -10.74 -2.16
N GLY A 26 0.12 -11.28 -1.01
CA GLY A 26 0.01 -12.72 -0.77
C GLY A 26 -1.41 -13.11 -0.42
N GLU A 27 -1.82 -14.32 -0.80
CA GLU A 27 -3.07 -14.90 -0.31
C GLU A 27 -2.98 -15.25 1.17
N THR A 28 -3.99 -14.88 1.97
CA THR A 28 -4.00 -15.16 3.40
C THR A 28 -3.98 -16.67 3.71
N GLU A 29 -4.59 -17.49 2.86
CA GLU A 29 -4.69 -18.96 3.02
C GLU A 29 -4.17 -19.69 1.78
N GLY A 30 -3.03 -19.27 1.25
CA GLY A 30 -2.45 -19.89 0.05
C GLY A 30 -1.02 -19.47 -0.24
N ASN A 31 -0.47 -20.00 -1.34
CA ASN A 31 0.93 -19.76 -1.74
C ASN A 31 1.05 -18.82 -2.95
N ARG A 32 -0.06 -18.28 -3.46
CA ARG A 32 -0.02 -17.36 -4.60
C ARG A 32 0.44 -15.98 -4.15
N ARG A 33 1.27 -15.38 -4.99
CA ARG A 33 1.78 -14.02 -4.82
C ARG A 33 1.48 -13.21 -6.07
N LEU A 34 1.04 -11.97 -5.87
CA LEU A 34 0.76 -11.02 -6.93
C LEU A 34 1.67 -9.79 -6.74
N PRO A 35 2.71 -9.64 -7.56
CA PRO A 35 3.49 -8.40 -7.57
C PRO A 35 2.74 -7.31 -8.33
N ILE A 36 2.69 -6.10 -7.77
CA ILE A 36 2.17 -4.89 -8.41
C ILE A 36 3.29 -3.86 -8.45
N ILE A 37 3.53 -3.27 -9.63
CA ILE A 37 4.51 -2.19 -9.78
C ILE A 37 3.82 -0.86 -9.49
N ILE A 38 4.39 -0.09 -8.57
CA ILE A 38 3.91 1.22 -8.14
C ILE A 38 5.04 2.26 -8.22
N GLY A 39 4.68 3.54 -8.27
CA GLY A 39 5.63 4.63 -8.23
C GLY A 39 6.19 4.89 -6.83
N MET A 40 7.18 5.78 -6.77
CA MET A 40 7.84 6.17 -5.53
C MET A 40 6.91 6.81 -4.50
N PHE A 41 5.96 7.66 -4.91
CA PHE A 41 5.08 8.36 -3.98
C PHE A 41 4.05 7.42 -3.35
N GLU A 42 3.49 6.49 -4.14
CA GLU A 42 2.60 5.45 -3.61
C GLU A 42 3.36 4.51 -2.68
N ALA A 43 4.57 4.10 -3.08
CA ALA A 43 5.43 3.25 -2.27
C ALA A 43 5.75 3.88 -0.92
N GLN A 44 6.08 5.17 -0.89
CA GLN A 44 6.36 5.91 0.33
C GLN A 44 5.14 5.98 1.25
N ALA A 45 3.97 6.30 0.72
CA ALA A 45 2.74 6.37 1.52
C ALA A 45 2.39 5.01 2.14
N ILE A 46 2.54 3.93 1.37
CA ILE A 46 2.30 2.56 1.86
C ILE A 46 3.34 2.16 2.90
N ALA A 47 4.63 2.47 2.68
CA ALA A 47 5.70 2.13 3.62
C ALA A 47 5.50 2.81 4.99
N ILE A 48 5.06 4.07 5.02
CA ILE A 48 4.78 4.80 6.27
C ILE A 48 3.70 4.08 7.10
N GLU A 49 2.64 3.61 6.44
CA GLU A 49 1.55 2.86 7.09
C GLU A 49 2.01 1.47 7.57
N ILE A 50 2.81 0.75 6.75
CA ILE A 50 3.37 -0.57 7.13
C ILE A 50 4.25 -0.45 8.37
N GLU A 51 5.12 0.57 8.41
CA GLU A 51 6.01 0.86 9.54
C GLU A 51 5.29 1.52 10.73
N LYS A 52 3.99 1.83 10.58
CA LYS A 52 3.15 2.51 11.58
C LYS A 52 3.76 3.83 12.08
N ILE A 53 4.45 4.54 11.19
CA ILE A 53 5.03 5.85 11.50
C ILE A 53 3.91 6.88 11.55
N ILE A 54 3.78 7.60 12.67
CA ILE A 54 2.78 8.66 12.83
C ILE A 54 3.42 10.00 12.44
N PRO A 55 3.04 10.62 11.31
CA PRO A 55 3.60 11.89 10.88
C PRO A 55 3.05 13.05 11.74
N ASN A 56 3.84 14.11 11.88
CA ASN A 56 3.44 15.31 12.62
C ASN A 56 2.29 16.10 11.96
N ARG A 57 2.01 15.83 10.68
CA ARG A 57 0.91 16.42 9.92
C ARG A 57 0.21 15.33 9.12
N PRO A 58 -1.12 15.41 8.92
CA PRO A 58 -1.85 14.44 8.15
C PRO A 58 -1.32 14.38 6.70
N MET A 59 -1.09 13.16 6.20
CA MET A 59 -0.75 12.94 4.79
C MET A 59 -2.00 12.91 3.92
N THR A 60 -1.83 12.81 2.60
CA THR A 60 -2.93 12.80 1.62
C THR A 60 -3.99 11.75 1.95
N HIS A 61 -3.58 10.53 2.33
CA HIS A 61 -4.51 9.44 2.67
C HIS A 61 -5.22 9.69 4.01
N ASP A 62 -4.54 10.25 5.01
CA ASP A 62 -5.15 10.63 6.31
C ASP A 62 -6.18 11.73 6.14
N LEU A 63 -5.84 12.74 5.34
CA LEU A 63 -6.74 13.84 5.00
C LEU A 63 -7.97 13.33 4.26
N PHE A 64 -7.78 12.45 3.26
CA PHE A 64 -8.88 11.86 2.51
C PHE A 64 -9.78 10.99 3.40
N LYS A 65 -9.20 10.18 4.29
CA LYS A 65 -9.95 9.40 5.28
C LYS A 65 -10.78 10.30 6.18
N SER A 66 -10.18 11.37 6.71
CA SER A 66 -10.88 12.34 7.58
C SER A 66 -12.01 13.05 6.83
N PHE A 67 -11.77 13.41 5.57
CA PHE A 67 -12.78 13.99 4.68
C PHE A 67 -13.96 13.04 4.45
N CYS A 68 -13.73 11.77 4.12
CA CYS A 68 -14.79 10.77 3.94
C CYS A 68 -15.60 10.56 5.24
N GLN A 69 -14.91 10.47 6.38
CA GLN A 69 -15.57 10.34 7.69
C GLN A 69 -16.47 11.54 8.00
N GLN A 70 -16.00 12.75 7.71
CA GLN A 70 -16.77 13.97 7.95
C GLN A 70 -18.02 14.06 7.06
N LEU A 71 -17.97 13.49 5.85
CA LEU A 71 -19.09 13.45 4.91
C LEU A 71 -19.95 12.18 5.01
N SER A 72 -19.67 11.29 5.97
CA SER A 72 -20.36 9.99 6.14
C SER A 72 -20.36 9.13 4.86
N LEU A 73 -19.26 9.19 4.11
CA LEU A 73 -19.00 8.34 2.93
C LEU A 73 -18.33 7.03 3.33
#